data_AF-A0A1D2LNZ8-F1
#
_entry.id   AF-A0A1D2LNZ8-F1
#
_cell.length_a   1.000
_cell.length_b   1.000
_cell.length_c   1.000
_cell.angle_alpha   90.00
_cell.angle_beta   90.00
_cell.angle_gamma   90.00
#
_symmetry.space_group_name_H-M   'P 1'
#
loop_
_entity.id
_entity.type
_entity.pdbx_description
1 polymer ?
#
loop_
_entity_poly.entity_id
_entity_poly.type
_entity_poly.pdbx_seq_one_letter_code
_entity_poly.pdbx_strand_id
1 'polypeptide(L)'
;MNELDLYRSLSRNNNLSKSEMNVVIYCYNEKHTSKEIASYLGWKSPNIARLLIAMFNKGLLTRQQLEDKKTYIYTTDNSSPLLELE
;
A
#
# COMPACT_ATOMS: atom_id res chain seq x y z
N MET A 1 14.82 7.15 4.05
CA MET A 1 14.84 6.86 2.60
C MET A 1 13.95 7.87 1.89
N ASN A 2 14.38 8.44 0.76
CA ASN A 2 13.51 9.32 -0.05
C ASN A 2 12.65 8.47 -1.02
N GLU A 3 11.68 9.09 -1.68
CA GLU A 3 10.76 8.39 -2.60
C GLU A 3 11.48 7.71 -3.78
N LEU A 4 12.53 8.34 -4.34
CA LEU A 4 13.28 7.80 -5.47
C LEU A 4 14.06 6.53 -5.10
N ASP A 5 14.68 6.53 -3.92
CA ASP A 5 15.42 5.38 -3.39
C ASP A 5 14.48 4.22 -3.06
N LEU A 6 13.30 4.53 -2.48
CA LEU A 6 12.24 3.54 -2.25
C LEU A 6 11.76 2.93 -3.56
N TYR A 7 11.48 3.76 -4.57
CA TYR A 7 11.09 3.29 -5.90
C TYR A 7 12.16 2.37 -6.50
N ARG A 8 13.44 2.76 -6.43
CA ARG A 8 14.55 1.95 -6.94
C ARG A 8 14.63 0.59 -6.26
N SER A 9 14.51 0.55 -4.93
CA SER A 9 14.49 -0.70 -4.17
C SER A 9 13.33 -1.60 -4.60
N LEU A 10 12.10 -1.08 -4.53
CA LEU A 10 10.90 -1.86 -4.85
C LEU A 10 10.80 -2.26 -6.33
N SER A 11 11.36 -1.47 -7.25
CA SER A 11 11.34 -1.81 -8.69
C SER A 11 12.16 -3.07 -9.04
N ARG A 12 13.08 -3.47 -8.16
CA ARG A 12 13.88 -4.69 -8.29
C ARG A 12 13.26 -5.88 -7.54
N ASN A 13 12.23 -5.64 -6.75
CA ASN A 13 11.57 -6.64 -5.94
C ASN A 13 10.52 -7.39 -6.78
N ASN A 14 10.75 -8.68 -7.00
CA ASN A 14 9.87 -9.53 -7.83
C ASN A 14 8.63 -10.04 -7.07
N ASN A 15 8.51 -9.78 -5.77
CA ASN A 15 7.35 -10.16 -4.97
C ASN A 15 6.16 -9.21 -5.14
N LEU A 16 6.37 -8.06 -5.80
CA LEU A 16 5.39 -6.99 -5.94
C LEU A 16 4.97 -6.81 -7.40
N SER A 17 3.67 -6.77 -7.65
CA SER A 17 3.15 -6.20 -8.90
C SER A 17 3.34 -4.68 -8.92
N LYS A 18 3.32 -4.08 -10.11
CA LYS A 18 3.41 -2.62 -10.29
C LYS A 18 2.37 -1.85 -9.45
N SER A 19 1.16 -2.38 -9.35
CA SER A 19 0.08 -1.77 -8.58
C SER A 19 0.36 -1.84 -7.08
N GLU A 20 0.86 -2.99 -6.60
CA GLU A 20 1.25 -3.15 -5.19
C GLU A 20 2.41 -2.23 -4.83
N MET A 21 3.43 -2.15 -5.68
CA MET A 21 4.55 -1.22 -5.51
C MET A 21 4.06 0.23 -5.39
N ASN A 22 3.19 0.69 -6.27
CA ASN A 22 2.65 2.05 -6.22
C ASN A 22 1.87 2.33 -4.92
N VAL A 23 1.11 1.35 -4.43
CA VAL A 23 0.40 1.49 -3.14
C VAL A 23 1.39 1.53 -1.98
N VAL A 24 2.42 0.69 -1.98
CA VAL A 24 3.47 0.67 -0.95
C VAL A 24 4.20 2.01 -0.89
N ILE A 25 4.55 2.58 -2.04
CA ILE A 25 5.21 3.90 -2.12
C ILE A 25 4.28 4.98 -1.58
N TYR A 26 3.04 5.01 -2.04
CA TYR A 26 2.07 6.03 -1.63
C TYR A 26 1.77 5.96 -0.12
N CYS A 27 1.69 4.76 0.44
CA CYS A 27 1.43 4.55 1.88
C CYS A 27 2.70 4.46 2.72
N TYR A 28 3.87 4.83 2.19
CA TYR A 28 5.14 4.71 2.88
C TYR A 28 5.26 5.79 3.97
N ASN A 29 5.17 5.37 5.24
CA ASN A 29 5.13 6.25 6.42
C ASN A 29 3.95 7.25 6.48
N GLU A 30 3.02 7.17 5.53
CA GLU A 30 1.82 7.99 5.48
C GLU A 30 0.55 7.13 5.54
N LYS A 31 -0.50 7.72 6.11
CA LYS A 31 -1.80 7.09 6.33
C LYS A 31 -2.76 7.56 5.25
N HIS A 32 -3.30 6.62 4.48
CA HIS A 32 -4.29 6.94 3.44
C HIS A 32 -5.53 6.06 3.52
N THR A 33 -6.67 6.66 3.21
CA THR A 33 -7.93 5.96 3.02
C THR A 33 -7.95 5.21 1.69
N SER A 34 -8.81 4.19 1.60
CA SER A 34 -9.05 3.49 0.33
C SER A 34 -9.50 4.43 -0.81
N LYS A 35 -10.16 5.55 -0.49
CA LYS A 35 -10.59 6.56 -1.45
C LYS A 35 -9.42 7.36 -2.02
N GLU A 36 -8.49 7.79 -1.16
CA GLU A 36 -7.30 8.53 -1.57
C GLU A 36 -6.39 7.65 -2.44
N ILE A 37 -6.17 6.39 -2.03
CA ILE A 37 -5.39 5.43 -2.81
C ILE A 37 -6.03 5.18 -4.18
N ALA A 38 -7.36 5.06 -4.24
CA ALA A 38 -8.08 4.91 -5.49
C ALA A 38 -7.91 6.12 -6.43
N SER A 39 -7.95 7.33 -5.86
CA SER A 39 -7.70 8.57 -6.60
C SER A 39 -6.27 8.64 -7.12
N TYR A 40 -5.28 8.28 -6.29
CA TYR A 40 -3.87 8.26 -6.66
C TYR A 40 -3.59 7.29 -7.83
N LEU A 41 -4.18 6.10 -7.79
CA LEU A 41 -4.01 5.11 -8.85
C LEU A 41 -4.89 5.36 -10.09
N GLY A 42 -5.89 6.25 -10.01
CA GLY A 42 -6.89 6.46 -11.06
C GLY A 42 -7.84 5.26 -11.25
N TRP A 43 -8.10 4.50 -10.18
CA TRP A 43 -8.88 3.25 -10.24
C TRP A 43 -10.27 3.40 -9.61
N LYS A 44 -11.20 2.53 -10.03
CA LYS A 44 -12.54 2.43 -9.43
C LYS A 44 -12.50 1.70 -8.09
N SER A 45 -13.36 2.11 -7.15
CA SER A 45 -13.40 1.63 -5.76
C SER A 45 -13.44 0.10 -5.58
N PRO A 46 -14.22 -0.69 -6.36
CA PRO A 46 -14.26 -2.15 -6.16
C PRO A 46 -12.93 -2.86 -6.41
N ASN A 47 -12.16 -2.36 -7.39
CA ASN A 47 -10.85 -2.93 -7.72
C ASN A 47 -9.82 -2.63 -6.64
N ILE A 48 -9.90 -1.42 -6.07
CA ILE A 48 -9.01 -0.99 -4.99
C ILE A 48 -9.31 -1.70 -3.70
N ALA A 49 -10.57 -1.87 -3.32
CA ALA A 49 -10.92 -2.63 -2.12
C ALA A 49 -10.32 -4.05 -2.15
N ARG A 50 -10.45 -4.74 -3.28
CA ARG A 50 -9.88 -6.08 -3.46
C ARG A 50 -8.35 -6.10 -3.43
N LEU A 51 -7.70 -5.11 -4.05
CA LEU A 51 -6.23 -4.96 -4.00
C LEU A 51 -5.75 -4.75 -2.57
N LEU A 52 -6.34 -3.80 -1.85
CA LEU A 52 -5.92 -3.44 -0.50
C LEU A 52 -6.13 -4.59 0.50
N ILE A 53 -7.22 -5.35 0.36
CA ILE A 53 -7.45 -6.55 1.18
C ILE A 53 -6.39 -7.61 0.86
N ALA A 54 -6.07 -7.84 -0.42
CA ALA A 54 -5.03 -8.79 -0.81
C ALA A 54 -3.65 -8.38 -0.26
N MET A 55 -3.28 -7.11 -0.36
CA MET A 55 -2.03 -6.57 0.17
C MET A 55 -1.95 -6.65 1.69
N PHE A 56 -3.04 -6.34 2.40
CA PHE A 56 -3.14 -6.52 3.84
C PHE A 56 -2.95 -7.99 4.24
N ASN A 57 -3.63 -8.92 3.56
CA ASN A 57 -3.51 -10.35 3.85
C ASN A 57 -2.10 -10.91 3.55
N LYS A 58 -1.37 -10.32 2.58
CA LYS A 58 0.04 -10.64 2.31
C LYS A 58 1.00 -10.05 3.36
N GLY A 59 0.53 -9.19 4.26
CA GLY A 59 1.39 -8.48 5.20
C GLY A 59 2.21 -7.36 4.56
N LEU A 60 1.75 -6.77 3.45
CA LEU A 60 2.39 -5.58 2.83
C LEU A 60 1.89 -4.27 3.44
N LEU A 61 0.68 -4.29 3.99
CA LEU A 61 0.02 -3.14 4.58
C LEU A 61 -0.48 -3.49 5.97
N THR A 62 -0.47 -2.51 6.86
CA THR A 62 -1.32 -2.48 8.04
C THR A 62 -2.61 -1.73 7.71
N ARG A 63 -3.69 -2.03 8.45
CA ARG A 63 -4.95 -1.28 8.32
C ARG A 63 -5.55 -0.97 9.69
N GLN A 64 -6.17 0.20 9.80
CA GLN A 64 -6.93 0.63 10.97
C GLN A 64 -8.34 1.03 10.55
N GLN A 65 -9.35 0.55 11.26
CA GLN A 65 -10.73 0.98 11.07
C GLN A 65 -10.97 2.28 11.85
N LEU A 66 -11.63 3.24 11.23
CA LEU A 66 -12.04 4.50 11.87
C LEU A 66 -13.30 4.34 12.71
N GLU A 67 -13.58 5.35 13.54
CA GLU A 67 -14.74 5.40 14.44
C GLU A 67 -16.08 5.30 13.69
N ASP A 68 -16.13 5.72 12.43
CA ASP A 68 -17.31 5.59 11.57
C ASP A 68 -17.69 4.14 11.21
N LYS A 69 -16.85 3.17 11.62
CA LYS A 69 -16.96 1.72 11.37
C LYS A 69 -17.05 1.32 9.90
N LYS A 70 -16.75 2.23 8.98
CA LYS A 70 -16.87 2.01 7.52
C LYS A 70 -15.56 2.27 6.80
N THR A 71 -14.80 3.25 7.27
CA THR A 71 -13.58 3.70 6.62
C THR A 71 -12.38 2.97 7.21
N TYR A 72 -11.49 2.53 6.31
CA TYR A 72 -10.20 1.96 6.65
C TYR A 72 -9.09 2.89 6.17
N ILE A 73 -8.09 3.05 7.03
CA ILE A 73 -6.82 3.70 6.71
C ILE A 73 -5.77 2.62 6.55
N TYR A 74 -4.91 2.77 5.56
CA TYR A 74 -3.81 1.86 5.26
C TYR A 74 -2.47 2.58 5.40
N THR A 75 -1.46 1.83 5.82
CA THR A 75 -0.06 2.25 5.90
C THR A 75 0.82 1.07 5.52
N THR A 76 1.93 1.32 4.84
CA THR A 76 2.91 0.27 4.52
C THR A 76 3.41 -0.42 5.79
N ASP A 77 3.44 -1.75 5.77
CA ASP A 77 4.09 -2.52 6.83
C ASP A 77 5.60 -2.60 6.54
N ASN A 78 6.36 -1.67 7.11
CA ASN A 78 7.81 -1.61 6.92
C ASN A 78 8.55 -2.83 7.52
N SER A 79 7.88 -3.65 8.34
CA SER A 79 8.44 -4.90 8.87
C SER A 79 8.23 -6.11 7.93
N SER A 80 7.50 -5.91 6.84
CA SER A 80 7.18 -6.98 5.89
C SER A 80 8.44 -7.52 5.22
N PRO A 81 8.74 -8.84 5.35
CA PRO A 81 9.89 -9.44 4.69
C PRO A 81 9.74 -9.43 3.16
N LEU A 82 8.52 -9.26 2.65
CA LEU A 82 8.25 -9.21 1.22
C LEU A 82 8.69 -7.90 0.56
N LEU A 83 8.94 -6.83 1.34
CA LEU A 83 9.34 -5.54 0.78
C LEU A 83 10.85 -5.45 0.52
N GLU A 84 11.66 -6.30 1.17
CA GLU A 84 13.13 -6.35 1.02
C GLU A 84 13.78 -4.96 1.18
N LEU A 85 13.25 -4.16 2.12
CA LEU A 85 13.77 -2.82 2.44
C LEU A 85 14.92 -2.96 3.44
N GLU A 86 16.13 -3.19 2.92
CA GLU A 86 17.39 -3.09 3.68
C GLU A 86 17.98 -1.67 3.63
#